data_AF-A0A536CHC7-F1
#
_entry.id   AF-A0A536CHC7-F1
#
_cell.length_a   1.000
_cell.length_b   1.000
_cell.length_c   1.000
_cell.angle_alpha   90.00
_cell.angle_beta   90.00
_cell.angle_gamma   90.00
#
_symmetry.space_group_name_H-M   'P 1'
#
loop_
_entity.id
_entity.type
_entity.pdbx_description
1 polymer ?
#
loop_
_entity_poly.entity_id
_entity_poly.type
_entity_poly.pdbx_seq_one_letter_code
_entity_poly.pdbx_strand_id
1 'polypeptide(L)'
;MPGAVSRRQFLRRAALVSGGLALTVACGPQAGGPPAPEGSAPGQAQPAQQAPVAGQPQPTPATAGAPKKGGVLRVGLYVEAATMDPHLSGSKIYRQIYHNIFDPLVVIDDKLEVKPNLAESWQTPDPRTLIFKLRQGVKFHDGTDFNAEAAKFNFDRMATEPKSVRKGEVANIASAEVVDAYTLKLNLKQPDAPLLATLTDRAGMMISPAAIKKFGADLEHDITGAGTGPFQFAEWVKDDHLLLKRNENYWNKDAGPYLEQVRYRPIPDDTVKLQPAGWRDRRAGLSGPAQRAACQNRHQSGGHRRSVSGGVLVPAQHHPAAIRQQGAASGGHVRHRHGRDRRGSLAGRRRARQWTDLTLQLGLRQ
;
A
#
# COMPACT_ATOMS: atom_id res chain seq x y z
N MET A 1 19.83 -32.54 37.71
CA MET A 1 20.84 -33.32 36.95
C MET A 1 20.71 -34.76 37.40
N PRO A 2 20.70 -35.77 36.51
CA PRO A 2 21.53 -35.97 35.31
C PRO A 2 20.67 -36.04 34.02
N GLY A 3 21.16 -36.10 32.80
CA GLY A 3 22.51 -36.14 32.23
C GLY A 3 22.35 -35.92 30.72
N ALA A 4 23.29 -35.20 30.11
CA ALA A 4 23.26 -34.79 28.72
C ALA A 4 23.38 -35.98 27.75
N VAL A 5 22.51 -36.03 26.74
CA VAL A 5 22.60 -36.99 25.62
C VAL A 5 23.25 -36.31 24.42
N SER A 6 24.36 -36.87 23.97
CA SER A 6 25.24 -36.35 22.92
C SER A 6 24.76 -36.70 21.51
N ARG A 7 24.92 -35.74 20.59
CA ARG A 7 24.55 -35.72 19.16
C ARG A 7 25.02 -36.91 18.29
N ARG A 8 25.81 -37.85 18.82
CA ARG A 8 26.31 -39.02 18.07
C ARG A 8 25.40 -40.27 18.14
N GLN A 9 24.31 -40.24 18.92
CA GLN A 9 23.36 -41.37 19.02
C GLN A 9 22.17 -41.29 18.06
N PHE A 10 21.99 -40.20 17.31
CA PHE A 10 20.83 -40.01 16.43
C PHE A 10 21.02 -40.51 14.98
N LEU A 11 22.21 -40.98 14.59
CA LEU A 11 22.52 -41.37 13.20
C LEU A 11 22.71 -42.89 13.00
N ARG A 12 22.08 -43.75 13.81
CA ARG A 12 22.24 -45.22 13.70
C ARG A 12 20.96 -46.04 13.57
N ARG A 13 19.81 -45.44 13.22
CA ARG A 13 18.58 -46.21 12.97
C ARG A 13 17.83 -45.71 11.73
N ALA A 14 18.32 -46.11 10.56
CA ALA A 14 17.52 -46.15 9.34
C ALA A 14 18.10 -47.24 8.41
N ALA A 15 17.62 -48.48 8.55
CA ALA A 15 17.76 -49.51 7.52
C ALA A 15 16.70 -50.62 7.73
N LEU A 16 15.88 -50.82 6.68
CA LEU A 16 15.20 -52.04 6.22
C LEU A 16 14.18 -52.75 7.14
N VAL A 17 12.93 -52.89 6.67
CA VAL A 17 12.25 -54.18 6.38
C VAL A 17 11.08 -53.95 5.40
N SER A 18 10.93 -54.91 4.49
CA SER A 18 10.09 -55.02 3.30
C SER A 18 8.72 -55.68 3.52
N GLY A 19 7.84 -55.60 2.51
CA GLY A 19 6.71 -56.52 2.23
C GLY A 19 5.35 -55.99 2.66
N GLY A 20 4.24 -56.08 1.92
CA GLY A 20 3.87 -56.75 0.67
C GLY A 20 2.37 -57.11 0.77
N LEU A 21 1.55 -56.88 -0.26
CA LEU A 21 0.29 -57.64 -0.45
C LEU A 21 -0.25 -57.47 -1.87
N ALA A 22 -0.46 -58.61 -2.53
CA ALA A 22 -1.13 -58.77 -3.82
C ALA A 22 -2.61 -59.14 -3.62
N LEU A 23 -3.46 -58.75 -4.56
CA LEU A 23 -4.84 -59.26 -4.69
C LEU A 23 -5.17 -59.45 -6.18
N THR A 24 -5.43 -60.70 -6.54
CA THR A 24 -5.82 -61.21 -7.86
C THR A 24 -7.34 -61.28 -7.99
N VAL A 25 -7.90 -60.95 -9.16
CA VAL A 25 -9.18 -61.52 -9.65
C VAL A 25 -9.05 -61.81 -11.15
N ALA A 26 -9.41 -63.04 -11.53
CA ALA A 26 -9.44 -63.58 -12.88
C ALA A 26 -10.89 -63.62 -13.42
N CYS A 27 -11.06 -63.61 -14.75
CA CYS A 27 -11.85 -64.58 -15.55
C CYS A 27 -12.18 -64.09 -16.98
N GLY A 28 -11.67 -64.81 -17.99
CA GLY A 28 -12.44 -65.46 -19.08
C GLY A 28 -12.92 -64.68 -20.34
N PRO A 29 -13.13 -65.37 -21.50
CA PRO A 29 -12.94 -64.80 -22.86
C PRO A 29 -14.19 -64.83 -23.78
N GLN A 30 -14.30 -63.95 -24.81
CA GLN A 30 -14.90 -64.28 -26.13
C GLN A 30 -14.82 -63.17 -27.21
N ALA A 31 -15.02 -63.59 -28.45
CA ALA A 31 -14.60 -63.02 -29.74
C ALA A 31 -15.57 -62.02 -30.42
N GLY A 32 -15.07 -61.28 -31.42
CA GLY A 32 -15.88 -60.69 -32.51
C GLY A 32 -15.26 -59.50 -33.29
N GLY A 33 -14.85 -59.74 -34.56
CA GLY A 33 -14.98 -58.86 -35.75
C GLY A 33 -14.22 -57.49 -35.90
N PRO A 34 -13.63 -57.16 -37.08
CA PRO A 34 -12.95 -55.87 -37.40
C PRO A 34 -13.93 -54.86 -38.08
N PRO A 35 -13.58 -53.63 -38.57
CA PRO A 35 -12.28 -52.92 -38.79
C PRO A 35 -12.25 -51.46 -38.26
N ALA A 36 -11.12 -50.72 -38.22
CA ALA A 36 -10.58 -49.82 -39.26
C ALA A 36 -9.44 -48.97 -38.64
N PRO A 37 -8.49 -48.39 -39.42
CA PRO A 37 -7.23 -47.88 -38.88
C PRO A 37 -7.37 -46.48 -38.27
N GLU A 38 -7.01 -46.34 -37.00
CA GLU A 38 -6.71 -45.04 -36.39
C GLU A 38 -5.36 -44.54 -36.90
N GLY A 39 -5.35 -43.27 -37.31
CA GLY A 39 -4.19 -42.58 -37.83
C GLY A 39 -3.06 -42.50 -36.82
N SER A 40 -1.85 -42.73 -37.32
CA SER A 40 -0.59 -42.57 -36.61
C SER A 40 -0.51 -41.21 -35.91
N ALA A 41 -0.38 -41.23 -34.59
CA ALA A 41 0.09 -40.09 -33.82
C ALA A 41 1.56 -39.79 -34.22
N PRO A 42 1.93 -38.53 -34.54
CA PRO A 42 3.32 -38.18 -34.77
C PRO A 42 4.12 -38.27 -33.48
N GLY A 43 5.28 -38.93 -33.56
CA GLY A 43 6.21 -39.13 -32.46
C GLY A 43 6.64 -37.82 -31.81
N GLN A 44 6.72 -37.84 -30.49
CA GLN A 44 7.26 -36.75 -29.68
C GLN A 44 8.73 -36.50 -30.07
N ALA A 45 8.99 -35.34 -30.67
CA ALA A 45 10.35 -34.85 -30.85
C ALA A 45 10.97 -34.56 -29.47
N GLN A 46 12.15 -35.15 -29.21
CA GLN A 46 12.95 -34.82 -28.04
C GLN A 46 13.31 -33.32 -28.03
N PRO A 47 13.35 -32.65 -26.86
CA PRO A 47 13.78 -31.25 -26.80
C PRO A 47 15.24 -31.16 -27.26
N ALA A 48 15.49 -30.35 -28.28
CA ALA A 48 16.83 -30.02 -28.70
C ALA A 48 17.58 -29.36 -27.53
N GLN A 49 18.70 -29.97 -27.13
CA GLN A 49 19.65 -29.36 -26.20
C GLN A 49 20.17 -28.07 -26.83
N GLN A 50 19.82 -26.93 -26.23
CA GLN A 50 20.34 -25.64 -26.63
C GLN A 50 21.84 -25.59 -26.35
N ALA A 51 22.63 -25.31 -27.38
CA ALA A 51 24.06 -25.06 -27.26
C ALA A 51 24.32 -23.87 -26.30
N PRO A 52 25.43 -23.89 -25.55
CA PRO A 52 25.76 -22.82 -24.62
C PRO A 52 25.95 -21.51 -25.39
N VAL A 53 25.13 -20.51 -25.06
CA VAL A 53 25.29 -19.14 -25.57
C VAL A 53 26.54 -18.55 -24.93
N ALA A 54 27.67 -18.70 -25.60
CA ALA A 54 28.92 -18.08 -25.20
C ALA A 54 28.81 -16.56 -25.38
N GLY A 55 29.05 -15.81 -24.29
CA GLY A 55 29.52 -14.42 -24.39
C GLY A 55 28.48 -13.31 -24.36
N GLN A 56 27.39 -13.42 -23.59
CA GLN A 56 26.75 -12.18 -23.13
C GLN A 56 27.68 -11.52 -22.10
N PRO A 57 28.13 -10.26 -22.31
CA PRO A 57 28.94 -9.57 -21.32
C PRO A 57 28.14 -9.51 -20.01
N GLN A 58 28.69 -10.13 -18.96
CA GLN A 58 28.13 -9.95 -17.62
C GLN A 58 28.06 -8.45 -17.35
N PRO A 59 26.92 -7.92 -16.89
CA PRO A 59 26.84 -6.52 -16.52
C PRO A 59 27.89 -6.29 -15.44
N THR A 60 28.93 -5.52 -15.77
CA THR A 60 29.90 -5.03 -14.80
C THR A 60 29.11 -4.37 -13.66
N PRO A 61 29.40 -4.68 -12.38
CA PRO A 61 28.75 -4.03 -11.27
C PRO A 61 28.89 -2.53 -11.47
N ALA A 62 27.77 -1.84 -11.73
CA ALA A 62 27.77 -0.39 -11.77
C ALA A 62 28.28 0.06 -10.41
N THR A 63 29.39 0.80 -10.38
CA THR A 63 29.85 1.46 -9.16
C THR A 63 28.68 2.25 -8.63
N ALA A 64 28.14 1.84 -7.49
CA ALA A 64 26.99 2.50 -6.89
C ALA A 64 27.42 3.93 -6.52
N GLY A 65 27.02 4.90 -7.35
CA GLY A 65 27.21 6.30 -7.03
C GLY A 65 26.50 6.64 -5.71
N ALA A 66 26.95 7.70 -5.03
CA ALA A 66 26.30 8.16 -3.82
C ALA A 66 24.77 8.33 -4.03
N PRO A 67 23.92 7.88 -3.07
CA PRO A 67 22.47 7.97 -3.20
C PRO A 67 22.03 9.41 -3.50
N LYS A 68 21.28 9.61 -4.60
CA LYS A 68 20.69 10.91 -4.94
C LYS A 68 19.35 11.06 -4.23
N LYS A 69 19.15 12.14 -3.47
CA LYS A 69 17.84 12.49 -2.92
C LYS A 69 16.91 13.01 -4.02
N GLY A 70 15.64 12.63 -3.92
CA GLY A 70 14.56 13.09 -4.78
C GLY A 70 14.13 12.04 -5.81
N GLY A 71 13.39 12.49 -6.82
CA GLY A 71 12.97 11.65 -7.94
C GLY A 71 11.80 10.72 -7.61
N VAL A 72 11.26 10.13 -8.67
CA VAL A 72 10.11 9.23 -8.62
C VAL A 72 10.55 7.84 -9.07
N LEU A 73 10.46 6.86 -8.17
CA LEU A 73 10.61 5.46 -8.54
C LEU A 73 9.29 4.96 -9.14
N ARG A 74 9.38 4.29 -10.28
CA ARG A 74 8.24 3.72 -11.01
C ARG A 74 8.31 2.20 -10.93
N VAL A 75 7.28 1.56 -10.36
CA VAL A 75 7.28 0.11 -10.08
C VAL A 75 6.07 -0.58 -10.69
N GLY A 76 6.31 -1.46 -11.65
CA GLY A 76 5.25 -2.18 -12.35
C GLY A 76 4.81 -3.39 -11.53
N LEU A 77 3.50 -3.54 -11.33
CA LEU A 77 2.90 -4.66 -10.61
C LEU A 77 2.17 -5.57 -11.60
N TYR A 78 2.12 -6.87 -11.31
CA TYR A 78 1.34 -7.81 -12.13
C TYR A 78 -0.16 -7.74 -11.85
N VAL A 79 -0.55 -7.41 -10.61
CA VAL A 79 -1.95 -7.34 -10.17
C VAL A 79 -2.22 -6.05 -9.41
N GLU A 80 -3.48 -5.64 -9.38
CA GLU A 80 -4.00 -4.54 -8.57
C GLU A 80 -4.40 -5.02 -7.16
N ALA A 81 -4.43 -4.12 -6.18
CA ALA A 81 -4.82 -4.41 -4.80
C ALA A 81 -6.32 -4.63 -4.71
N ALA A 82 -6.72 -5.56 -3.85
CA ALA A 82 -8.10 -5.66 -3.40
C ALA A 82 -8.41 -4.68 -2.26
N THR A 83 -7.41 -4.34 -1.43
CA THR A 83 -7.57 -3.47 -0.27
C THR A 83 -6.22 -2.84 0.10
N MET A 84 -6.25 -1.64 0.66
CA MET A 84 -5.08 -0.95 1.23
C MET A 84 -4.86 -1.25 2.71
N ASP A 85 -5.81 -1.95 3.35
CA ASP A 85 -5.69 -2.36 4.75
C ASP A 85 -4.86 -3.66 4.87
N PRO A 86 -3.67 -3.63 5.52
CA PRO A 86 -2.82 -4.81 5.65
C PRO A 86 -3.43 -5.92 6.52
N HIS A 87 -4.41 -5.62 7.38
CA HIS A 87 -5.11 -6.63 8.18
C HIS A 87 -6.14 -7.44 7.36
N LEU A 88 -6.62 -6.86 6.25
CA LEU A 88 -7.64 -7.46 5.37
C LEU A 88 -7.02 -8.02 4.08
N SER A 89 -5.79 -7.63 3.75
CA SER A 89 -5.13 -8.05 2.52
C SER A 89 -4.51 -9.44 2.59
N GLY A 90 -4.91 -10.33 1.67
CA GLY A 90 -4.23 -11.61 1.39
C GLY A 90 -3.09 -11.50 0.36
N SER A 91 -2.85 -10.32 -0.23
CA SER A 91 -1.95 -10.18 -1.37
C SER A 91 -0.47 -10.24 -0.99
N LYS A 92 0.27 -11.16 -1.62
CA LYS A 92 1.73 -11.23 -1.51
C LYS A 92 2.45 -10.14 -2.30
N ILE A 93 1.83 -9.68 -3.40
CA ILE A 93 2.38 -8.62 -4.26
C ILE A 93 2.33 -7.26 -3.55
N TYR A 94 1.22 -6.97 -2.85
CA TYR A 94 1.08 -5.71 -2.12
C TYR A 94 1.81 -5.67 -0.78
N ARG A 95 2.31 -6.82 -0.31
CA ARG A 95 3.15 -6.88 0.91
C ARG A 95 4.30 -5.88 0.88
N GLN A 96 5.01 -5.77 -0.25
CA GLN A 96 6.12 -4.82 -0.41
C GLN A 96 5.68 -3.35 -0.34
N ILE A 97 4.43 -3.06 -0.71
CA ILE A 97 3.85 -1.71 -0.64
C ILE A 97 3.51 -1.40 0.80
N TYR A 98 2.90 -2.36 1.52
CA TYR A 98 2.59 -2.17 2.94
C TYR A 98 3.85 -1.91 3.75
N HIS A 99 4.97 -2.60 3.50
CA HIS A 99 6.25 -2.31 4.18
C HIS A 99 6.81 -0.90 3.93
N ASN A 100 6.38 -0.22 2.87
CA ASN A 100 6.76 1.18 2.65
C ASN A 100 5.89 2.17 3.43
N ILE A 101 4.73 1.73 3.91
CA ILE A 101 3.73 2.60 4.57
C ILE A 101 3.62 2.29 6.07
N PHE A 102 3.66 1.02 6.44
CA PHE A 102 3.49 0.52 7.79
C PHE A 102 4.76 -0.18 8.24
N ASP A 103 5.28 0.22 9.40
CA ASP A 103 6.36 -0.51 10.03
C ASP A 103 5.79 -1.66 10.89
N PRO A 104 6.35 -2.87 10.80
CA PRO A 104 6.07 -3.92 11.76
C PRO A 104 6.83 -3.71 13.08
N LEU A 105 6.42 -4.39 14.16
CA LEU A 105 7.13 -4.37 15.45
C LEU A 105 8.60 -4.80 15.32
N VAL A 106 8.83 -5.85 14.54
CA VAL A 106 10.15 -6.41 14.25
C VAL A 106 10.25 -6.62 12.74
N VAL A 107 11.46 -6.72 12.21
CA VAL A 107 11.71 -6.97 10.78
C VAL A 107 12.63 -8.16 10.60
N ILE A 108 12.75 -8.67 9.39
CA ILE A 108 13.72 -9.69 9.02
C ILE A 108 14.81 -9.05 8.14
N ASP A 109 16.08 -9.35 8.40
CA ASP A 109 17.20 -8.86 7.61
C ASP A 109 17.55 -9.80 6.43
N ASP A 110 18.61 -9.45 5.70
CA ASP A 110 19.13 -10.21 4.56
C ASP A 110 19.69 -11.59 4.95
N LYS A 111 19.98 -11.80 6.22
CA LYS A 111 20.44 -13.08 6.80
C LYS A 111 19.29 -13.90 7.38
N LEU A 112 18.04 -13.46 7.17
CA LEU A 112 16.84 -14.07 7.71
C LEU A 112 16.76 -14.03 9.24
N GLU A 113 17.43 -13.07 9.87
CA GLU A 113 17.39 -12.87 11.31
C GLU A 113 16.34 -11.81 11.67
N VAL A 114 15.62 -12.03 12.77
CA VAL A 114 14.68 -11.04 13.28
C VAL A 114 15.45 -9.90 13.94
N LYS A 115 15.16 -8.65 13.53
CA LYS A 115 15.78 -7.42 14.02
C LYS A 115 14.75 -6.44 14.60
N PRO A 116 15.19 -5.54 15.51
CA PRO A 116 14.36 -4.44 16.02
C PRO A 116 13.78 -3.55 14.92
N ASN A 117 12.58 -3.03 15.15
CA ASN A 117 11.98 -1.99 14.31
C ASN A 117 11.18 -0.98 15.17
N LEU A 118 9.84 -1.06 15.18
CA LEU A 118 9.02 -0.29 16.14
C LEU A 118 9.19 -0.80 17.58
N ALA A 119 9.53 -2.06 17.76
CA ALA A 119 10.05 -2.59 19.02
C ALA A 119 11.57 -2.57 18.99
N GLU A 120 12.18 -1.95 20.00
CA GLU A 120 13.63 -1.84 20.16
C GLU A 120 14.25 -3.13 20.69
N SER A 121 13.49 -3.88 21.48
CA SER A 121 13.87 -5.19 22.00
C SER A 121 12.64 -6.00 22.42
N TRP A 122 12.85 -7.29 22.65
CA TRP A 122 11.85 -8.19 23.20
C TRP A 122 12.45 -9.22 24.15
N GLN A 123 11.62 -9.77 25.03
CA GLN A 123 11.99 -10.82 25.98
C GLN A 123 10.92 -11.90 26.03
N THR A 124 11.35 -13.13 26.26
CA THR A 124 10.49 -14.31 26.43
C THR A 124 10.83 -14.96 27.77
N PRO A 125 10.32 -14.41 28.90
CA PRO A 125 10.68 -14.90 30.24
C PRO A 125 10.19 -16.33 30.49
N ASP A 126 9.12 -16.73 29.80
CA ASP A 126 8.59 -18.09 29.78
C ASP A 126 8.03 -18.40 28.38
N PRO A 127 7.75 -19.69 28.05
CA PRO A 127 7.32 -20.08 26.71
C PRO A 127 5.99 -19.47 26.23
N ARG A 128 5.21 -18.82 27.09
CA ARG A 128 3.88 -18.25 26.80
C ARG A 128 3.81 -16.73 26.99
N THR A 129 4.94 -16.07 27.21
CA THR A 129 4.99 -14.62 27.42
C THR A 129 5.98 -13.99 26.46
N LEU A 130 5.55 -12.95 25.73
CA LEU A 130 6.42 -12.13 24.88
C LEU A 130 6.26 -10.66 25.28
N ILE A 131 7.35 -10.02 25.71
CA ILE A 131 7.34 -8.62 26.16
C ILE A 131 8.16 -7.79 25.18
N PHE A 132 7.55 -6.78 24.58
CA PHE A 132 8.20 -5.81 23.72
C PHE A 132 8.49 -4.51 24.46
N LYS A 133 9.70 -3.96 24.25
CA LYS A 133 10.00 -2.55 24.53
C LYS A 133 9.85 -1.76 23.23
N LEU A 134 8.90 -0.84 23.21
CA LEU A 134 8.54 -0.05 22.05
C LEU A 134 9.40 1.21 21.96
N ARG A 135 9.67 1.63 20.73
CA ARG A 135 10.40 2.85 20.44
C ARG A 135 9.58 4.08 20.84
N GLN A 136 10.25 5.02 21.50
CA GLN A 136 9.64 6.29 21.89
C GLN A 136 9.74 7.33 20.77
N GLY A 137 8.82 8.29 20.76
CA GLY A 137 8.82 9.41 19.81
C GLY A 137 8.43 9.06 18.37
N VAL A 138 7.99 7.82 18.11
CA VAL A 138 7.43 7.43 16.81
C VAL A 138 6.02 8.00 16.68
N LYS A 139 5.73 8.56 15.50
CA LYS A 139 4.40 9.07 15.14
C LYS A 139 3.84 8.32 13.95
N PHE A 140 2.53 8.13 13.97
CA PHE A 140 1.79 7.81 12.76
C PHE A 140 1.78 9.02 11.81
N HIS A 141 1.47 8.77 10.54
CA HIS A 141 1.40 9.78 9.48
C HIS A 141 0.32 10.84 9.75
N ASP A 142 -0.71 10.51 10.55
CA ASP A 142 -1.72 11.45 11.03
C ASP A 142 -1.26 12.33 12.22
N GLY A 143 -0.04 12.14 12.71
CA GLY A 143 0.57 12.90 13.80
C GLY A 143 0.33 12.34 15.20
N THR A 144 -0.53 11.32 15.35
CA THR A 144 -0.74 10.63 16.64
C THR A 144 0.48 9.79 17.03
N ASP A 145 0.66 9.57 18.33
CA ASP A 145 1.81 8.82 18.84
C ASP A 145 1.61 7.31 18.67
N PHE A 146 2.71 6.61 18.33
CA PHE A 146 2.79 5.17 18.46
C PHE A 146 3.20 4.78 19.88
N ASN A 147 2.38 3.95 20.53
CA ASN A 147 2.56 3.50 21.90
C ASN A 147 1.95 2.10 22.11
N ALA A 148 2.05 1.57 23.33
CA ALA A 148 1.56 0.25 23.68
C ALA A 148 0.03 0.11 23.51
N GLU A 149 -0.74 1.16 23.76
CA GLU A 149 -2.19 1.20 23.53
C GLU A 149 -2.54 1.05 22.05
N ALA A 150 -1.80 1.74 21.17
CA ALA A 150 -1.97 1.60 19.73
C ALA A 150 -1.61 0.20 19.25
N ALA A 151 -0.54 -0.40 19.79
CA ALA A 151 -0.15 -1.76 19.47
C ALA A 151 -1.21 -2.79 19.94
N LYS A 152 -1.68 -2.68 21.19
CA LYS A 152 -2.78 -3.49 21.72
C LYS A 152 -4.02 -3.39 20.84
N PHE A 153 -4.42 -2.18 20.45
CA PHE A 153 -5.57 -1.95 19.58
C PHE A 153 -5.47 -2.71 18.25
N ASN A 154 -4.28 -2.76 17.63
CA ASN A 154 -4.04 -3.50 16.40
C ASN A 154 -4.18 -5.02 16.60
N PHE A 155 -3.63 -5.58 17.68
CA PHE A 155 -3.80 -7.00 18.00
C PHE A 155 -5.26 -7.37 18.27
N ASP A 156 -5.97 -6.57 19.05
CA ASP A 156 -7.40 -6.76 19.31
C ASP A 156 -8.21 -6.70 18.01
N ARG A 157 -7.91 -5.72 17.14
CA ARG A 157 -8.56 -5.59 15.84
C ARG A 157 -8.33 -6.82 14.97
N MET A 158 -7.09 -7.27 14.83
CA MET A 158 -6.77 -8.46 14.02
C MET A 158 -7.52 -9.70 14.49
N ALA A 159 -7.75 -9.83 15.81
CA ALA A 159 -8.50 -10.94 16.39
C ALA A 159 -10.03 -10.80 16.20
N THR A 160 -10.57 -9.59 16.25
CA THR A 160 -12.02 -9.35 16.32
C THR A 160 -12.68 -8.96 15.01
N GLU A 161 -12.00 -8.20 14.14
CA GLU A 161 -12.54 -7.71 12.87
C GLU A 161 -12.99 -8.88 11.97
N PRO A 162 -14.29 -9.02 11.64
CA PRO A 162 -14.82 -10.10 10.83
C PRO A 162 -13.99 -10.43 9.58
N LYS A 163 -13.58 -9.41 8.82
CA LYS A 163 -12.82 -9.55 7.57
C LYS A 163 -11.32 -9.74 7.74
N SER A 164 -10.79 -9.69 8.97
CA SER A 164 -9.36 -9.84 9.21
C SER A 164 -8.88 -11.21 8.75
N VAL A 165 -7.98 -11.21 7.77
CA VAL A 165 -7.28 -12.42 7.31
C VAL A 165 -6.08 -12.75 8.20
N ARG A 166 -5.76 -11.89 9.18
CA ARG A 166 -4.71 -12.08 10.18
C ARG A 166 -5.15 -12.90 11.39
N LYS A 167 -6.45 -13.20 11.53
CA LYS A 167 -6.99 -13.95 12.69
C LYS A 167 -6.22 -15.22 13.03
N GLY A 168 -5.86 -16.01 12.01
CA GLY A 168 -5.08 -17.24 12.21
C GLY A 168 -3.66 -16.98 12.71
N GLU A 169 -3.03 -15.89 12.26
CA GLU A 169 -1.67 -15.48 12.63
C GLU A 169 -1.59 -14.98 14.09
N VAL A 170 -2.69 -14.41 14.61
CA VAL A 170 -2.78 -13.92 16.00
C VAL A 170 -3.61 -14.81 16.92
N ALA A 171 -4.13 -15.95 16.43
CA ALA A 171 -5.10 -16.78 17.16
C ALA A 171 -4.57 -17.31 18.51
N ASN A 172 -3.25 -17.50 18.61
CA ASN A 172 -2.59 -17.98 19.81
C ASN A 172 -2.30 -16.88 20.84
N ILE A 173 -2.43 -15.60 20.47
CA ILE A 173 -2.36 -14.50 21.43
C ILE A 173 -3.65 -14.51 22.24
N ALA A 174 -3.54 -14.79 23.54
CA ALA A 174 -4.66 -14.76 24.48
C ALA A 174 -5.05 -13.32 24.83
N SER A 175 -4.06 -12.47 25.09
CA SER A 175 -4.26 -11.06 25.38
C SER A 175 -3.01 -10.23 25.08
N ALA A 176 -3.22 -8.96 24.76
CA ALA A 176 -2.19 -7.93 24.71
C ALA A 176 -2.41 -6.98 25.91
N GLU A 177 -1.42 -6.88 26.78
CA GLU A 177 -1.43 -6.06 28.00
C GLU A 177 -0.51 -4.86 27.83
N VAL A 178 -1.02 -3.67 28.15
CA VAL A 178 -0.22 -2.45 28.27
C VAL A 178 0.37 -2.45 29.68
N VAL A 179 1.67 -2.71 29.80
CA VAL A 179 2.38 -2.66 31.08
C VAL A 179 2.71 -1.21 31.44
N ASP A 180 3.15 -0.45 30.44
CA ASP A 180 3.33 1.00 30.45
C ASP A 180 3.23 1.53 29.01
N ALA A 181 3.32 2.85 28.82
CA ALA A 181 3.15 3.50 27.52
C ALA A 181 4.05 2.93 26.40
N TYR A 182 5.19 2.34 26.73
CA TYR A 182 6.14 1.78 25.76
C TYR A 182 6.53 0.33 26.05
N THR A 183 5.70 -0.38 26.81
CA THR A 183 5.91 -1.80 27.10
C THR A 183 4.62 -2.57 26.85
N LEU A 184 4.67 -3.42 25.84
CA LEU A 184 3.57 -4.30 25.47
C LEU A 184 3.91 -5.74 25.86
N LYS A 185 3.01 -6.39 26.59
CA LYS A 185 3.12 -7.81 26.93
C LYS A 185 2.05 -8.61 26.18
N LEU A 186 2.46 -9.59 25.40
CA LEU A 186 1.58 -10.58 24.79
C LEU A 186 1.57 -11.85 25.64
N ASN A 187 0.40 -12.29 26.07
CA ASN A 187 0.21 -13.59 26.70
C ASN A 187 -0.31 -14.57 25.66
N LEU A 188 0.27 -15.77 25.61
CA LEU A 188 -0.03 -16.80 24.62
C LEU A 188 -0.83 -17.95 25.25
N LYS A 189 -1.73 -18.57 24.48
CA LYS A 189 -2.52 -19.73 24.93
C LYS A 189 -1.62 -20.97 25.08
N GLN A 190 -0.66 -21.13 24.18
CA GLN A 190 0.36 -22.19 24.19
C GLN A 190 1.70 -21.66 23.66
N PRO A 191 2.82 -22.38 23.89
CA PRO A 191 4.12 -21.97 23.35
C PRO A 191 4.11 -21.79 21.83
N ASP A 192 4.70 -20.70 21.35
CA ASP A 192 4.67 -20.29 19.94
C ASP A 192 6.03 -19.80 19.46
N ALA A 193 6.88 -20.74 19.05
CA ALA A 193 8.18 -20.39 18.49
C ALA A 193 8.10 -19.51 17.23
N PRO A 194 7.19 -19.74 16.26
CA PRO A 194 7.15 -18.95 15.03
C PRO A 194 6.52 -17.56 15.19
N LEU A 195 5.78 -17.27 16.27
CA LEU A 195 5.06 -15.99 16.42
C LEU A 195 5.94 -14.76 16.14
N LEU A 196 7.14 -14.70 16.68
CA LEU A 196 8.02 -13.56 16.48
C LEU A 196 8.37 -13.34 14.99
N ALA A 197 8.58 -14.42 14.23
CA ALA A 197 8.80 -14.34 12.79
C ALA A 197 7.52 -13.93 12.03
N THR A 198 6.34 -14.40 12.46
CA THR A 198 5.05 -13.96 11.91
C THR A 198 4.84 -12.46 12.07
N LEU A 199 5.29 -11.88 13.20
CA LEU A 199 5.23 -10.44 13.47
C LEU A 199 6.24 -9.60 12.66
N THR A 200 7.03 -10.21 11.77
CA THR A 200 7.85 -9.47 10.80
C THR A 200 7.07 -9.02 9.56
N ASP A 201 5.88 -9.60 9.33
CA ASP A 201 4.99 -9.30 8.19
C ASP A 201 3.76 -8.50 8.68
N ARG A 202 2.65 -8.55 7.95
CA ARG A 202 1.41 -7.80 8.19
C ARG A 202 0.80 -8.00 9.58
N ALA A 203 1.00 -9.14 10.24
CA ALA A 203 0.57 -9.33 11.63
C ALA A 203 1.35 -8.47 12.64
N GLY A 204 2.52 -7.96 12.26
CA GLY A 204 3.27 -7.01 13.07
C GLY A 204 3.06 -5.56 12.69
N MET A 205 2.42 -5.28 11.55
CA MET A 205 2.22 -3.92 11.03
C MET A 205 1.20 -3.15 11.87
N MET A 206 1.61 -1.97 12.33
CA MET A 206 0.81 -1.11 13.18
C MET A 206 0.11 -0.03 12.34
N ILE A 207 -1.22 -0.01 12.41
CA ILE A 207 -2.08 0.98 11.77
C ILE A 207 -2.55 1.97 12.84
N SER A 208 -2.61 3.26 12.52
CA SER A 208 -3.14 4.29 13.42
C SER A 208 -4.56 3.93 13.89
N PRO A 209 -4.80 3.84 15.20
CA PRO A 209 -6.14 3.69 15.74
C PRO A 209 -7.06 4.87 15.38
N ALA A 210 -6.51 6.08 15.24
CA ALA A 210 -7.27 7.26 14.85
C ALA A 210 -7.72 7.17 13.39
N ALA A 211 -6.84 6.73 12.48
CA ALA A 211 -7.19 6.47 11.09
C ALA A 211 -8.26 5.36 10.98
N ILE A 212 -8.08 4.24 11.69
CA ILE A 212 -9.07 3.15 11.70
C ILE A 212 -10.44 3.64 12.14
N LYS A 213 -10.52 4.44 13.21
CA LYS A 213 -11.79 5.00 13.70
C LYS A 213 -12.40 6.02 12.74
N LYS A 214 -11.56 6.84 12.09
CA LYS A 214 -11.99 7.88 11.16
C LYS A 214 -12.57 7.30 9.87
N PHE A 215 -11.87 6.34 9.25
CA PHE A 215 -12.24 5.82 7.95
C PHE A 215 -13.15 4.59 8.02
N GLY A 216 -13.09 3.80 9.10
CA GLY A 216 -13.90 2.58 9.22
C GLY A 216 -13.69 1.65 8.02
N ALA A 217 -14.77 1.35 7.29
CA ALA A 217 -14.72 0.50 6.09
C ALA A 217 -13.96 1.15 4.92
N ASP A 218 -13.91 2.49 4.86
CA ASP A 218 -13.21 3.21 3.79
C ASP A 218 -11.69 3.03 3.87
N LEU A 219 -11.16 2.52 4.99
CA LEU A 219 -9.76 2.15 5.15
C LEU A 219 -9.30 1.10 4.13
N GLU A 220 -10.23 0.32 3.56
CA GLU A 220 -9.94 -0.60 2.47
C GLU A 220 -9.46 0.13 1.19
N HIS A 221 -9.75 1.43 1.04
CA HIS A 221 -9.41 2.22 -0.15
C HIS A 221 -8.55 3.45 0.17
N ASP A 222 -8.72 4.04 1.35
CA ASP A 222 -8.00 5.23 1.80
C ASP A 222 -7.34 4.99 3.16
N ILE A 223 -6.01 4.96 3.16
CA ILE A 223 -5.17 4.80 4.35
C ILE A 223 -4.39 6.08 4.66
N THR A 224 -4.91 7.25 4.26
CA THR A 224 -4.28 8.55 4.52
C THR A 224 -4.01 8.72 6.01
N GLY A 225 -2.74 8.91 6.37
CA GLY A 225 -2.35 9.11 7.77
C GLY A 225 -2.17 7.82 8.59
N ALA A 226 -2.42 6.65 8.02
CA ALA A 226 -2.58 5.43 8.81
C ALA A 226 -1.28 4.71 9.21
N GLY A 227 -0.14 4.99 8.57
CA GLY A 227 1.11 4.26 8.77
C GLY A 227 2.13 4.99 9.64
N THR A 228 3.27 4.35 9.91
CA THR A 228 4.46 4.96 10.55
C THR A 228 5.68 4.97 9.63
N GLY A 229 5.57 4.32 8.47
CA GLY A 229 6.66 3.97 7.56
C GLY A 229 7.28 5.15 6.82
N PRO A 230 8.28 4.87 5.96
CA PRO A 230 9.05 5.87 5.24
C PRO A 230 8.25 6.61 4.16
N PHE A 231 7.16 6.03 3.66
CA PHE A 231 6.29 6.68 2.69
C PHE A 231 4.85 6.74 3.19
N GLN A 232 4.14 7.78 2.79
CA GLN A 232 2.74 8.03 3.10
C GLN A 232 1.90 7.75 1.86
N PHE A 233 0.70 7.22 2.07
CA PHE A 233 -0.30 7.11 1.02
C PHE A 233 -0.69 8.50 0.51
N ALA A 234 -0.69 8.67 -0.82
CA ALA A 234 -1.06 9.94 -1.45
C ALA A 234 -2.30 9.83 -2.33
N GLU A 235 -2.36 8.82 -3.19
CA GLU A 235 -3.53 8.54 -4.03
C GLU A 235 -3.53 7.10 -4.51
N TRP A 236 -4.72 6.55 -4.70
CA TRP A 236 -4.93 5.30 -5.40
C TRP A 236 -6.02 5.46 -6.45
N VAL A 237 -5.64 5.32 -7.72
CA VAL A 237 -6.54 5.35 -8.86
C VAL A 237 -6.55 3.96 -9.46
N LYS A 238 -7.68 3.27 -9.29
CA LYS A 238 -7.91 1.91 -9.77
C LYS A 238 -7.54 1.76 -11.25
N ASP A 239 -6.84 0.69 -11.59
CA ASP A 239 -6.38 0.35 -12.95
C ASP A 239 -5.39 1.36 -13.58
N ASP A 240 -4.94 2.35 -12.82
CA ASP A 240 -3.97 3.34 -13.27
C ASP A 240 -2.71 3.36 -12.40
N HIS A 241 -2.82 3.71 -11.12
CA HIS A 241 -1.64 3.76 -10.24
C HIS A 241 -1.98 3.89 -8.75
N LEU A 242 -1.00 3.53 -7.92
CA LEU A 242 -0.91 3.89 -6.51
C LEU A 242 0.32 4.79 -6.32
N LEU A 243 0.14 5.94 -5.70
CA LEU A 243 1.21 6.88 -5.41
C LEU A 243 1.48 6.94 -3.90
N LEU A 244 2.75 6.79 -3.56
CA LEU A 244 3.27 7.05 -2.23
C LEU A 244 4.20 8.26 -2.28
N LYS A 245 4.13 9.10 -1.25
CA LYS A 245 4.99 10.29 -1.09
C LYS A 245 5.87 10.12 0.14
N ARG A 246 7.04 10.76 0.15
CA ARG A 246 7.96 10.70 1.29
C ARG A 246 7.26 11.08 2.61
N ASN A 247 7.55 10.34 3.67
CA ASN A 247 7.31 10.78 5.04
C ASN A 247 8.52 11.60 5.51
N GLU A 248 8.44 12.93 5.43
CA GLU A 248 9.51 13.83 5.92
C GLU A 248 9.77 13.65 7.43
N ASN A 249 8.76 13.19 8.17
CA ASN A 249 8.81 12.96 9.62
C ASN A 249 9.11 11.49 9.98
N TYR A 250 9.59 10.68 9.04
CA TYR A 250 9.93 9.28 9.34
C TYR A 250 10.95 9.18 10.47
N TRP A 251 10.72 8.26 11.40
CA TRP A 251 11.50 8.14 12.64
C TRP A 251 12.90 7.56 12.39
N ASN A 252 13.04 6.64 11.43
CA ASN A 252 14.33 6.03 11.08
C ASN A 252 15.04 6.85 10.00
N LYS A 253 15.72 7.92 10.40
CA LYS A 253 16.42 8.81 9.46
C LYS A 253 17.57 8.12 8.72
N ASP A 254 18.19 7.12 9.33
CA ASP A 254 19.34 6.40 8.78
C ASP A 254 18.95 5.49 7.62
N ALA A 255 17.75 4.90 7.67
CA ALA A 255 17.23 4.02 6.61
C ALA A 255 16.75 4.78 5.36
N GLY A 256 16.75 6.11 5.37
CA GLY A 256 16.04 6.90 4.36
C GLY A 256 14.53 6.96 4.67
N PRO A 257 13.72 7.56 3.80
CA PRO A 257 13.78 7.39 2.36
C PRO A 257 14.65 8.42 1.65
N TYR A 258 15.26 8.04 0.51
CA TYR A 258 15.96 8.95 -0.40
C TYR A 258 15.06 9.47 -1.52
N LEU A 259 14.05 8.69 -1.93
CA LEU A 259 13.12 9.02 -3.00
C LEU A 259 12.03 9.99 -2.54
N GLU A 260 11.58 10.87 -3.44
CA GLU A 260 10.46 11.76 -3.16
C GLU A 260 9.12 11.03 -3.26
N GLN A 261 8.99 10.17 -4.26
CA GLN A 261 7.75 9.45 -4.53
C GLN A 261 8.02 8.04 -5.06
N VAL A 262 7.07 7.15 -4.81
CA VAL A 262 7.02 5.82 -5.44
C VAL A 262 5.66 5.68 -6.12
N ARG A 263 5.66 5.49 -7.43
CA ARG A 263 4.47 5.27 -8.25
C ARG A 263 4.41 3.81 -8.68
N TYR A 264 3.46 3.09 -8.10
CA TYR A 264 3.12 1.74 -8.50
C TYR A 264 2.08 1.77 -9.61
N ARG A 265 2.20 0.88 -10.60
CA ARG A 265 1.23 0.76 -11.69
C ARG A 265 0.92 -0.71 -11.96
N PRO A 266 -0.35 -1.15 -11.97
CA PRO A 266 -0.73 -2.47 -12.46
C PRO A 266 -0.49 -2.53 -13.97
N ILE A 267 0.42 -3.39 -14.40
CA ILE A 267 0.69 -3.71 -15.81
C ILE A 267 0.69 -5.25 -15.90
N PRO A 268 -0.46 -5.87 -16.22
CA PRO A 268 -0.53 -7.34 -16.28
C PRO A 268 0.37 -7.95 -17.36
N ASP A 269 0.56 -7.24 -18.48
CA ASP A 269 1.43 -7.67 -19.56
C ASP A 269 2.91 -7.41 -19.24
N ASP A 270 3.70 -8.49 -19.09
CA ASP A 270 5.12 -8.41 -18.75
C ASP A 270 5.97 -7.76 -19.85
N THR A 271 5.58 -7.91 -21.12
CA THR A 271 6.28 -7.29 -22.26
C THR A 271 6.12 -5.77 -22.21
N VAL A 272 4.92 -5.29 -21.90
CA VAL A 272 4.63 -3.85 -21.76
C VAL A 272 5.29 -3.29 -20.48
N LYS A 273 5.35 -4.06 -19.40
CA LYS A 273 5.93 -3.66 -18.11
C LYS A 273 7.41 -3.29 -18.20
N LEU A 274 8.15 -4.01 -19.04
CA LEU A 274 9.59 -3.80 -19.26
C LEU A 274 9.89 -2.66 -20.27
N GLN A 275 8.88 -2.17 -21.00
CA GLN A 275 9.06 -1.11 -21.98
C GLN A 275 8.92 0.28 -21.35
N PRO A 276 9.77 1.27 -21.74
CA PRO A 276 9.61 2.66 -21.33
C PRO A 276 8.23 3.25 -21.72
N ALA A 277 7.64 2.75 -22.80
CA ALA A 277 6.30 3.15 -23.26
C ALA A 277 5.19 2.77 -22.27
N GLY A 278 5.34 1.64 -21.55
CA GLY A 278 4.44 1.21 -20.47
C GLY A 278 4.40 2.19 -19.28
N TRP A 279 5.32 3.16 -19.23
CA TRP A 279 5.43 4.18 -18.19
C TRP A 279 5.05 5.59 -18.62
N ARG A 280 4.64 5.79 -19.88
CA ARG A 280 4.12 7.09 -20.33
C ARG A 280 2.82 7.38 -19.59
N ASP A 281 2.77 8.53 -18.94
CA ASP A 281 1.58 9.02 -18.26
C ASP A 281 0.47 9.22 -19.30
N ARG A 282 -0.59 8.44 -19.19
CA ARG A 282 -1.76 8.52 -20.09
C ARG A 282 -2.49 9.87 -19.94
N ARG A 283 -2.31 10.57 -18.81
CA ARG A 283 -2.92 11.89 -18.54
C ARG A 283 -2.04 13.08 -18.93
N ALA A 284 -0.72 12.90 -19.06
CA ALA A 284 0.17 13.95 -19.57
C ALA A 284 -0.07 14.28 -21.07
N GLY A 285 -0.88 13.49 -21.78
CA GLY A 285 -1.27 13.74 -23.17
C GLY A 285 -2.41 14.75 -23.37
N LEU A 286 -3.01 15.28 -22.30
CA LEU A 286 -4.18 16.19 -22.40
C LEU A 286 -3.96 17.57 -21.78
N SER A 287 -2.83 17.85 -21.15
CA SER A 287 -2.50 19.15 -20.58
C SER A 287 -1.60 19.98 -21.52
N GLY A 288 -2.23 20.73 -22.45
CA GLY A 288 -1.58 21.89 -23.05
C GLY A 288 -1.99 22.22 -24.50
N PRO A 289 -2.75 23.29 -24.77
CA PRO A 289 -2.92 23.82 -26.14
C PRO A 289 -1.59 24.27 -26.78
N ALA A 290 -0.54 24.51 -25.99
CA ALA A 290 0.76 24.95 -26.46
C ALA A 290 1.55 23.92 -27.29
N GLN A 291 1.39 22.61 -27.04
CA GLN A 291 2.12 21.57 -27.79
C GLN A 291 1.43 21.17 -29.10
N ARG A 292 0.10 21.32 -29.19
CA ARG A 292 -0.64 21.13 -30.46
C ARG A 292 -0.24 22.18 -31.51
N ALA A 293 -0.02 23.43 -31.09
CA ALA A 293 0.44 24.50 -31.97
C ALA A 293 1.86 24.26 -32.54
N ALA A 294 2.76 23.66 -31.75
CA ALA A 294 4.13 23.37 -32.19
C ALA A 294 4.22 22.25 -33.24
N CYS A 295 3.31 21.25 -33.19
CA CYS A 295 3.23 20.21 -34.22
C CYS A 295 2.54 20.69 -35.50
N GLN A 296 1.53 21.57 -35.41
CA GLN A 296 0.84 22.11 -36.58
C GLN A 296 1.74 23.08 -37.39
N ASN A 297 2.58 23.90 -36.73
CA ASN A 297 3.49 24.81 -37.42
C ASN A 297 4.69 24.11 -38.10
N ARG A 298 5.07 22.91 -37.64
CA ARG A 298 6.17 22.14 -38.26
C ARG A 298 5.73 21.43 -39.55
N HIS A 299 4.43 21.17 -39.72
CA HIS A 299 3.90 20.58 -40.96
C HIS A 299 3.64 21.59 -42.09
N GLN A 300 3.53 22.90 -41.79
CA GLN A 300 3.29 23.92 -42.82
C GLN A 300 4.57 24.57 -43.40
N SER A 301 5.74 24.34 -42.80
CA SER A 301 7.01 24.90 -43.28
C SER A 301 7.81 23.96 -44.20
N GLY A 302 7.27 22.77 -44.50
CA GLY A 302 7.89 21.77 -45.37
C GLY A 302 7.35 21.80 -46.80
N GLY A 303 7.69 22.84 -47.56
CA GLY A 303 7.59 22.81 -49.02
C GLY A 303 6.93 24.04 -49.60
N HIS A 304 7.75 24.90 -50.21
CA HIS A 304 7.50 25.51 -51.52
C HIS A 304 8.83 26.13 -52.00
N ARG A 305 9.50 25.43 -52.92
CA ARG A 305 10.51 26.08 -53.78
C ARG A 305 9.75 26.98 -54.76
N ARG A 306 9.98 28.29 -54.71
CA ARG A 306 9.79 29.16 -55.88
C ARG A 306 10.97 30.12 -55.99
N SER A 307 11.66 29.97 -57.12
CA SER A 307 12.58 30.94 -57.71
C SER A 307 11.82 32.22 -58.05
N VAL A 308 12.30 33.38 -57.63
CA VAL A 308 12.12 34.65 -58.36
C VAL A 308 13.35 35.52 -58.18
N SER A 309 13.91 35.87 -59.33
CA SER A 309 14.98 36.81 -59.63
C SER A 309 14.61 38.29 -59.39
N GLY A 310 15.58 39.07 -58.93
CA GLY A 310 15.91 40.45 -59.37
C GLY A 310 14.86 41.57 -59.32
N GLY A 311 15.17 42.64 -58.57
CA GLY A 311 14.51 43.94 -58.68
C GLY A 311 14.85 44.88 -57.52
N VAL A 312 15.13 46.15 -57.83
CA VAL A 312 15.93 47.12 -57.03
C VAL A 312 15.10 48.38 -56.69
N LEU A 313 15.40 49.03 -55.54
CA LEU A 313 15.08 50.43 -55.10
C LEU A 313 13.58 50.75 -54.80
N VAL A 314 13.11 51.54 -53.81
CA VAL A 314 13.53 52.69 -52.94
C VAL A 314 12.59 52.75 -51.69
N PRO A 315 12.98 53.33 -50.53
CA PRO A 315 12.12 53.45 -49.34
C PRO A 315 11.30 54.75 -49.29
N ALA A 316 10.17 54.74 -48.57
CA ALA A 316 9.45 55.96 -48.18
C ALA A 316 9.08 55.92 -46.68
N GLN A 317 9.56 56.91 -45.96
CA GLN A 317 9.22 57.27 -44.59
C GLN A 317 7.92 58.08 -44.56
N HIS A 318 7.13 57.98 -43.48
CA HIS A 318 6.53 59.13 -42.77
C HIS A 318 5.79 58.69 -41.48
N HIS A 319 6.18 59.28 -40.35
CA HIS A 319 5.46 59.41 -39.07
C HIS A 319 4.50 60.65 -39.13
N PRO A 320 3.87 61.11 -38.03
CA PRO A 320 2.83 60.50 -37.17
C PRO A 320 1.64 61.49 -36.93
N ALA A 321 0.55 61.09 -36.25
CA ALA A 321 -0.31 62.05 -35.53
C ALA A 321 -1.18 61.41 -34.45
N ALA A 322 -1.20 62.06 -33.29
CA ALA A 322 -2.06 61.83 -32.13
C ALA A 322 -3.36 62.67 -32.22
N ILE A 323 -4.35 62.37 -31.35
CA ILE A 323 -5.30 63.27 -30.63
C ILE A 323 -6.32 62.33 -29.92
N ARG A 324 -6.49 62.25 -28.59
CA ARG A 324 -6.91 63.16 -27.48
C ARG A 324 -8.44 63.19 -27.20
N GLN A 325 -8.76 62.86 -25.93
CA GLN A 325 -9.81 63.40 -25.02
C GLN A 325 -11.29 62.97 -25.18
N GLN A 326 -11.87 62.37 -24.11
CA GLN A 326 -12.78 62.94 -23.05
C GLN A 326 -14.27 62.79 -23.44
N GLY A 327 -15.26 62.59 -22.57
CA GLY A 327 -15.39 62.57 -21.11
C GLY A 327 -16.74 61.92 -20.73
N ALA A 328 -16.91 61.50 -19.47
CA ALA A 328 -17.78 62.13 -18.46
C ALA A 328 -19.26 61.65 -18.48
N ALA A 329 -19.70 60.96 -17.41
CA ALA A 329 -20.69 61.46 -16.41
C ALA A 329 -22.15 61.09 -16.81
N SER A 330 -23.15 60.85 -15.97
CA SER A 330 -23.38 60.85 -14.52
C SER A 330 -24.88 60.56 -14.27
N GLY A 331 -25.23 59.98 -13.11
CA GLY A 331 -26.53 60.14 -12.43
C GLY A 331 -27.73 59.40 -13.03
N GLY A 332 -28.74 58.93 -12.30
CA GLY A 332 -29.13 59.00 -10.89
C GLY A 332 -30.49 58.27 -10.77
N HIS A 333 -30.77 57.61 -9.64
CA HIS A 333 -31.92 57.88 -8.73
C HIS A 333 -33.34 57.77 -9.38
N VAL A 334 -34.39 57.15 -8.83
CA VAL A 334 -34.80 56.85 -7.45
C VAL A 334 -36.18 56.16 -7.49
N ARG A 335 -36.40 55.18 -6.59
CA ARG A 335 -37.61 54.79 -5.79
C ARG A 335 -39.02 54.73 -6.47
N HIS A 336 -40.07 54.08 -5.97
CA HIS A 336 -40.52 53.75 -4.60
C HIS A 336 -41.77 52.84 -4.66
N ARG A 337 -41.99 52.05 -3.59
CA ARG A 337 -43.30 51.70 -2.94
C ARG A 337 -44.30 50.84 -3.73
N HIS A 338 -45.22 50.08 -3.12
CA HIS A 338 -45.67 49.76 -1.75
C HIS A 338 -46.50 48.46 -1.91
N GLY A 339 -46.56 47.50 -0.99
CA GLY A 339 -47.33 47.55 0.26
C GLY A 339 -48.19 46.27 0.34
N ARG A 340 -47.99 45.42 1.35
CA ARG A 340 -48.82 45.23 2.57
C ARG A 340 -49.69 43.95 2.50
N ASP A 341 -49.49 42.97 3.39
CA ASP A 341 -50.01 42.85 4.78
C ASP A 341 -51.43 42.22 4.74
N ARG A 342 -51.77 41.05 5.34
CA ARG A 342 -51.98 40.84 6.79
C ARG A 342 -52.54 39.43 7.14
N ARG A 343 -52.12 38.94 8.32
CA ARG A 343 -52.87 38.31 9.47
C ARG A 343 -53.66 37.01 9.25
N GLY A 344 -53.81 36.09 10.21
CA GLY A 344 -53.54 35.97 11.67
C GLY A 344 -53.89 34.52 12.10
N SER A 345 -53.30 33.89 13.13
CA SER A 345 -53.38 34.11 14.59
C SER A 345 -54.26 33.08 15.32
N LEU A 346 -53.81 32.73 16.54
CA LEU A 346 -54.45 32.09 17.72
C LEU A 346 -54.16 30.59 17.91
N ALA A 347 -53.96 30.04 19.11
CA ALA A 347 -53.61 30.48 20.48
C ALA A 347 -53.70 29.22 21.38
N GLY A 348 -52.92 29.09 22.47
CA GLY A 348 -53.30 28.14 23.54
C GLY A 348 -52.27 27.72 24.59
N ARG A 349 -52.02 28.62 25.55
CA ARG A 349 -51.45 28.50 26.92
C ARG A 349 -51.56 27.14 27.65
N ARG A 350 -50.58 26.83 28.53
CA ARG A 350 -50.63 26.78 30.03
C ARG A 350 -49.27 26.28 30.60
N ARG A 351 -48.60 27.07 31.47
CA ARG A 351 -48.41 26.90 32.95
C ARG A 351 -47.75 25.57 33.36
N ALA A 352 -46.85 25.43 34.34
CA ALA A 352 -46.07 26.28 35.24
C ALA A 352 -45.25 25.33 36.15
N ARG A 353 -44.23 25.87 36.84
CA ARG A 353 -43.67 25.51 38.18
C ARG A 353 -42.20 25.03 38.22
N GLN A 354 -41.42 25.89 38.86
CA GLN A 354 -40.15 25.65 39.57
C GLN A 354 -40.39 24.87 40.88
N TRP A 355 -39.31 24.29 41.43
CA TRP A 355 -38.79 24.39 42.82
C TRP A 355 -38.15 23.07 43.33
N THR A 356 -36.86 23.16 43.73
CA THR A 356 -36.16 22.55 44.92
C THR A 356 -36.18 21.03 45.13
N ASP A 357 -35.28 20.35 45.87
CA ASP A 357 -33.92 20.52 46.42
C ASP A 357 -33.61 19.18 47.15
N LEU A 358 -32.34 18.95 47.52
CA LEU A 358 -31.85 18.17 48.69
C LEU A 358 -32.07 16.62 48.85
N THR A 359 -30.92 15.93 48.99
CA THR A 359 -30.49 14.96 50.06
C THR A 359 -31.18 13.58 50.21
N LEU A 360 -30.41 12.47 50.18
CA LEU A 360 -29.90 11.83 51.41
C LEU A 360 -28.95 10.64 51.15
N GLN A 361 -28.06 10.49 52.13
CA GLN A 361 -26.95 9.57 52.31
C GLN A 361 -27.38 8.45 53.29
N LEU A 362 -26.58 7.38 53.35
CA LEU A 362 -26.47 6.35 54.41
C LEU A 362 -27.43 5.13 54.40
N GLY A 363 -26.77 3.95 54.37
CA GLY A 363 -26.97 2.95 55.41
C GLY A 363 -27.00 1.49 54.92
N LEU A 364 -25.95 0.72 55.20
CA LEU A 364 -26.06 -0.62 55.83
C LEU A 364 -24.66 -1.17 56.16
N ARG A 365 -24.43 -1.35 57.47
CA ARG A 365 -23.40 -2.21 58.06
C ARG A 365 -23.85 -3.67 57.94
N GLN A 366 -22.91 -4.56 57.65
CA GLN A 366 -22.53 -5.68 58.54
C GLN A 366 -21.02 -5.85 58.48
#